data_AF-N4USN5-F1
#
_entry.id   AF-N4USN5-F1
#
_cell.length_a   1.000
_cell.length_b   1.000
_cell.length_c   1.000
_cell.angle_alpha   90.00
_cell.angle_beta   90.00
_cell.angle_gamma   90.00
#
_symmetry.space_group_name_H-M   'P 1'
#
loop_
_entity.id
_entity.type
_entity.pdbx_description
1 polymer ?
#
loop_
_entity_poly.entity_id
_entity_poly.type
_entity_poly.pdbx_seq_one_letter_code
_entity_poly.pdbx_strand_id
1 'polypeptide(L)'
;MCSIVYTTIYCRRCGKYLGNNEETRMCASARRRGQGYHRRLESKNETYHSNWTNCPACEHEYEVYMYSRQQGIPYPHPNPPFN
;
A
#
# COMPACT_ATOMS: atom_id res chain seq x y z
N MET A 1 23.58 -3.32 2.19
CA MET A 1 23.37 -1.86 2.07
C MET A 1 22.34 -1.45 3.10
N CYS A 2 22.46 -0.24 3.63
CA CYS A 2 21.59 0.29 4.67
C CYS A 2 20.79 1.38 3.98
N SER A 3 19.46 1.27 3.99
CA SER A 3 18.60 2.19 3.25
C SER A 3 17.39 2.58 4.08
N ILE A 4 17.00 3.85 3.95
CA ILE A 4 15.71 4.35 4.41
C ILE A 4 14.77 4.19 3.21
N VAL A 5 13.73 3.38 3.38
CA VAL A 5 12.72 3.14 2.35
C VAL A 5 11.48 3.93 2.71
N TYR A 6 11.11 4.87 1.85
CA TYR A 6 9.86 5.60 1.91
C TYR A 6 8.85 4.91 1.00
N THR A 7 7.86 4.25 1.58
CA THR A 7 6.83 3.53 0.83
C THR A 7 5.56 4.36 0.80
N THR A 8 5.14 4.78 -0.39
CA THR A 8 3.84 5.43 -0.60
C THR A 8 2.81 4.38 -0.97
N ILE A 9 1.72 4.32 -0.22
CA ILE A 9 0.68 3.31 -0.35
C ILE A 9 -0.52 3.90 -1.08
N TYR A 10 -0.91 3.27 -2.18
CA TYR A 10 -2.11 3.59 -2.94
C TYR A 10 -3.08 2.39 -2.94
N CYS A 11 -4.37 2.66 -3.07
CA CYS A 11 -5.36 1.63 -3.34
C CYS A 11 -5.17 1.11 -4.77
N ARG A 12 -5.13 -0.22 -4.93
CA ARG A 12 -4.98 -0.86 -6.24
C ARG A 12 -6.19 -0.63 -7.15
N ARG A 13 -7.40 -0.49 -6.58
CA ARG A 13 -8.66 -0.33 -7.33
C ARG A 13 -8.91 1.11 -7.75
N CYS A 14 -8.95 2.05 -6.81
CA CYS A 14 -9.29 3.43 -7.13
C CYS A 14 -8.07 4.37 -7.25
N GLY A 15 -6.85 3.89 -7.01
CA GLY A 15 -5.65 4.72 -7.04
C GLY A 15 -5.56 5.74 -5.88
N LYS A 16 -6.51 5.74 -4.94
CA LYS A 16 -6.51 6.67 -3.80
C LYS A 16 -5.29 6.46 -2.91
N TYR A 17 -4.64 7.56 -2.52
CA TYR A 17 -3.58 7.54 -1.52
C TYR A 17 -4.13 7.05 -0.17
N LEU A 18 -3.44 6.09 0.44
CA LEU A 18 -3.82 5.47 1.72
C LEU A 18 -2.87 5.85 2.86
N GLY A 19 -1.61 6.18 2.57
CA GLY A 19 -0.64 6.52 3.60
C GLY A 19 0.81 6.38 3.12
N ASN A 20 1.73 6.74 3.99
CA ASN A 20 3.17 6.57 3.80
C ASN A 20 3.71 5.73 4.97
N ASN A 21 4.64 4.83 4.65
CA ASN A 21 5.42 4.10 5.65
C ASN A 21 6.90 4.42 5.44
N GLU A 22 7.63 4.61 6.53
CA GLU A 22 9.07 4.74 6.53
C GLU A 22 9.69 3.51 7.20
N GLU A 23 10.55 2.79 6.49
CA GLU A 23 11.23 1.61 7.02
C GLU A 23 12.74 1.78 6.93
N THR A 24 13.43 1.67 8.06
CA THR A 24 14.89 1.62 8.09
C THR A 24 15.36 0.18 7.92
N ARG A 25 15.70 -0.21 6.68
CA ARG A 25 16.24 -1.55 6.39
C ARG A 25 17.74 -1.58 6.73
N MET A 26 18.06 -1.98 7.95
CA MET A 26 19.45 -2.09 8.42
C MET A 26 20.18 -3.29 7.81
N CYS A 27 21.44 -3.10 7.46
CA CYS A 27 22.32 -4.11 6.88
C CYS A 27 22.51 -5.32 7.82
N ALA A 28 21.82 -6.45 7.58
CA ALA A 28 22.10 -7.71 8.28
C ALA A 28 23.58 -8.16 8.13
N SER A 29 24.25 -7.71 7.05
CA SER A 29 25.62 -8.09 6.70
C SER A 29 26.73 -7.17 7.24
N ALA A 30 26.44 -5.95 7.71
CA ALA A 30 27.47 -5.02 8.23
C ALA A 30 27.80 -5.28 9.71
N ARG A 31 26.81 -5.67 10.52
CA ARG A 31 27.04 -6.04 11.94
C ARG A 31 28.02 -7.19 12.12
N ARG A 32 28.08 -8.14 11.18
CA ARG A 32 28.98 -9.31 11.27
C ARG A 32 30.47 -9.01 11.02
N ARG A 33 30.83 -7.85 10.48
CA ARG A 33 32.22 -7.57 10.02
C ARG A 33 32.91 -6.39 10.70
N GLY A 34 32.30 -5.76 11.71
CA GLY A 34 32.94 -4.69 12.49
C GLY A 34 33.40 -3.46 11.70
N GLN A 35 32.90 -3.26 10.48
CA GLN A 35 33.27 -2.12 9.65
C GLN A 35 32.39 -0.92 9.99
N GLY A 36 33.04 0.22 10.29
CA GLY A 36 32.45 1.42 10.86
C GLY A 36 31.28 2.04 10.09
N TYR A 37 30.59 2.93 10.78
CA TYR A 37 29.26 3.49 10.51
C TYR A 37 29.15 4.40 9.27
N HIS A 38 30.21 4.49 8.45
CA HIS A 38 30.26 5.38 7.28
C HIS A 38 29.93 4.60 5.99
N ARG A 39 28.67 4.21 5.84
CA ARG A 39 28.11 3.89 4.52
C ARG A 39 26.91 4.80 4.31
N ARG A 40 26.96 5.62 3.25
CA ARG A 40 25.85 6.45 2.76
C ARG A 40 24.53 5.71 2.98
N LEU A 41 23.66 6.27 3.81
CA LEU A 41 22.27 5.84 3.92
C LEU A 41 21.63 6.17 2.57
N GLU A 42 21.31 5.13 1.80
CA GLU A 42 20.58 5.32 0.55
C GLU A 42 19.10 5.54 0.86
N SER A 43 18.53 6.65 0.40
CA SER A 43 17.08 6.85 0.41
C SER A 43 16.47 6.21 -0.83
N LYS A 44 15.43 5.40 -0.65
CA LYS A 44 14.66 4.81 -1.76
C LYS A 44 13.19 5.13 -1.59
N ASN A 45 12.54 5.48 -2.69
CA ASN A 45 11.09 5.66 -2.72
C ASN A 45 10.48 4.45 -3.41
N GLU A 46 9.55 3.78 -2.73
CA GLU A 46 8.82 2.63 -3.23
C GLU A 46 7.33 2.97 -3.31
N THR A 47 6.65 2.49 -4.36
CA THR A 47 5.21 2.60 -4.50
C THR A 47 4.59 1.25 -4.22
N TYR A 48 3.67 1.18 -3.27
CA TYR A 48 2.94 -0.03 -2.93
C TYR A 48 1.45 0.12 -3.25
N HIS A 49 0.89 -0.89 -3.92
CA HIS A 49 -0.54 -0.94 -4.21
C HIS A 49 -1.22 -1.94 -3.28
N SER A 50 -1.93 -1.42 -2.28
CA SER A 50 -2.70 -2.19 -1.31
C SER A 50 -4.02 -2.68 -1.91
N ASN A 51 -4.53 -3.81 -1.39
CA ASN A 51 -5.84 -4.33 -1.75
C ASN A 51 -6.94 -3.30 -1.46
N TRP A 52 -8.02 -3.35 -2.26
CA TRP A 52 -9.13 -2.40 -2.13
C TRP A 52 -9.88 -2.53 -0.81
N THR A 53 -9.83 -3.70 -0.18
CA THR A 53 -10.38 -3.95 1.17
C THR A 53 -9.71 -3.09 2.23
N ASN A 54 -8.47 -2.64 2.00
CA ASN A 54 -7.77 -1.74 2.91
C ASN A 54 -8.03 -0.25 2.57
N CYS A 55 -8.92 0.02 1.61
CA CYS A 55 -9.32 1.37 1.22
C CYS A 55 -10.74 1.64 1.69
N PRO A 56 -10.95 2.51 2.71
CA PRO A 56 -12.29 2.76 3.28
C PRO A 56 -13.31 3.22 2.24
N ALA A 57 -12.86 3.94 1.20
CA ALA A 57 -13.75 4.37 0.12
C ALA A 57 -14.21 3.20 -0.76
N CYS A 58 -13.32 2.26 -1.09
CA CYS A 58 -13.69 1.09 -1.88
C CYS A 58 -14.47 0.07 -1.06
N GLU A 59 -14.15 -0.06 0.23
CA GLU A 59 -14.92 -0.90 1.16
C GLU A 59 -16.36 -0.42 1.28
N HIS A 60 -16.56 0.88 1.50
CA HIS A 60 -17.90 1.46 1.54
C HIS A 60 -18.66 1.27 0.22
N GLU A 61 -18.01 1.50 -0.93
CA GLU A 61 -18.63 1.28 -2.24
C GLU A 61 -19.06 -0.19 -2.43
N TYR A 62 -18.28 -1.13 -1.93
CA TYR A 62 -18.60 -2.55 -1.96
C TYR A 62 -19.83 -2.88 -1.10
N GLU A 63 -19.94 -2.30 0.10
CA GLU A 63 -21.12 -2.47 0.96
C GLU A 63 -22.39 -1.97 0.26
N VAL A 64 -22.33 -0.81 -0.38
CA VAL A 64 -23.45 -0.24 -1.14
C VAL A 64 -23.81 -1.14 -2.34
N TYR A 65 -22.81 -1.65 -3.06
CA TYR A 65 -23.00 -2.61 -4.14
C TYR A 65 -23.72 -3.88 -3.65
N MET A 66 -23.26 -4.47 -2.54
CA MET A 66 -23.85 -5.67 -1.95
C MET A 66 -25.27 -5.43 -1.45
N TYR A 67 -25.52 -4.29 -0.80
CA TYR A 67 -26.86 -3.88 -0.37
C TYR A 67 -27.80 -3.76 -1.57
N SER A 68 -27.38 -3.08 -2.63
CA SER A 68 -28.19 -2.90 -3.84
C SER A 68 -28.54 -4.23 -4.49
N ARG A 69 -27.57 -5.15 -4.56
CA ARG A 69 -27.78 -6.54 -5.05
C ARG A 69 -28.80 -7.31 -4.21
N GLN A 70 -28.74 -7.19 -2.88
CA GLN A 70 -29.68 -7.85 -1.96
C GLN A 70 -31.10 -7.31 -2.09
N GLN A 71 -31.25 -6.00 -2.32
CA GLN A 71 -32.55 -5.33 -2.45
C GLN A 71 -33.10 -5.34 -3.89
N GLY A 72 -32.39 -5.96 -4.85
CA GLY A 72 -32.78 -5.94 -6.26
C GLY A 72 -32.70 -4.55 -6.91
N ILE A 73 -31.97 -3.61 -6.31
CA ILE A 73 -31.77 -2.26 -6.84
C ILE A 73 -30.71 -2.33 -7.94
N PRO A 74 -30.97 -1.79 -9.14
CA PRO A 74 -29.97 -1.68 -10.20
C PRO A 74 -28.75 -0.88 -9.69
N TYR A 75 -27.57 -1.49 -9.77
CA TYR A 75 -26.30 -0.84 -9.42
C TYR A 75 -25.37 -0.84 -10.65
N PRO A 76 -24.66 0.27 -10.94
CA PRO A 76 -23.71 0.33 -12.05
C PRO A 76 -22.64 -0.76 -11.97
N HIS A 77 -22.21 -1.30 -13.10
CA HIS A 77 -21.14 -2.29 -13.08
C HIS A 77 -19.84 -1.67 -12.53
N PRO A 78 -19.28 -2.18 -11.42
CA PRO A 78 -18.09 -1.59 -10.81
C PRO A 78 -16.89 -1.66 -11.77
N ASN A 79 -16.24 -0.52 -12.02
CA ASN A 79 -15.04 -0.44 -12.84
C ASN A 79 -14.00 0.48 -12.18
N PRO A 80 -12.85 -0.04 -11.69
CA PRO A 80 -12.42 -1.44 -11.77
C PRO A 80 -13.26 -2.38 -10.87
N PRO A 81 -13.31 -3.68 -11.18
CA PRO A 81 -14.08 -4.64 -10.40
C PRO A 81 -13.55 -4.78 -8.96
N PHE A 82 -14.43 -5.22 -8.06
CA PHE A 82 -14.04 -5.66 -6.71
C PHE A 82 -13.43 -7.07 -6.81
N ASN A 83 -12.11 -7.15 -7.08
CA ASN A 83 -11.34 -8.40 -7.16
C ASN A 83 -10.70 -8.78 -5.82
#